data_AF-A0A2A6BF44-F1
#
_entry.id   AF-A0A2A6BF44-F1
#
_cell.length_a   1.000
_cell.length_b   1.000
_cell.length_c   1.000
_cell.angle_alpha   90.00
_cell.angle_beta   90.00
_cell.angle_gamma   90.00
#
_symmetry.space_group_name_H-M   'P 1'
#
loop_
_entity.id
_entity.type
_entity.pdbx_description
1 polymer ?
#
loop_
_entity_poly.entity_id
_entity_poly.type
_entity_poly.pdbx_seq_one_letter_code
_entity_poly.pdbx_strand_id
1 'polypeptide(L)'
;MIMYELQSINLESMDDEEDDGGMDNKLYDQIVDYFKTGKIPYENYNSSRAAQQTWPIRCSAYTLADDGHSLKKGCAYVLKRGEVMSVLMKFHRIFGHSRTRETRAFVQKVVDGATIQLKYMNILASCSCGYEGTEASFKGLFLFE
;
A
#
# COMPACT_ATOMS: atom_id res chain seq x y z
N MET A 1 -24.19 -5.63 -17.17
CA MET A 1 -23.75 -6.75 -16.31
C MET A 1 -22.37 -7.13 -16.77
N ILE A 2 -21.32 -6.65 -16.09
CA ILE A 2 -19.93 -6.95 -16.46
C ILE A 2 -19.56 -8.23 -15.71
N MET A 3 -19.38 -9.33 -16.44
CA MET A 3 -18.82 -10.57 -15.91
C MET A 3 -17.33 -10.34 -15.67
N TYR A 4 -16.91 -10.37 -14.40
CA TYR A 4 -15.51 -10.54 -14.06
C TYR A 4 -15.22 -12.05 -14.08
N GLU A 5 -14.46 -12.52 -15.08
CA GLU A 5 -13.91 -13.88 -15.07
C GLU A 5 -12.99 -14.01 -13.86
N LEU A 6 -13.33 -14.93 -12.95
CA LEU A 6 -12.50 -15.34 -11.83
C LEU A 6 -11.32 -16.16 -12.37
N GLN A 7 -10.25 -15.49 -12.76
CA GLN A 7 -8.96 -16.16 -12.93
C GLN A 7 -8.48 -16.61 -11.55
N SER A 8 -8.45 -17.93 -11.36
CA SER A 8 -7.81 -18.58 -10.22
C SER A 8 -6.33 -18.23 -10.22
N ILE A 9 -5.94 -17.30 -9.35
CA ILE A 9 -4.55 -16.91 -9.16
C ILE A 9 -3.80 -18.10 -8.57
N ASN A 10 -2.86 -18.65 -9.33
CA ASN A 10 -1.93 -19.65 -8.85
C ASN A 10 -0.92 -18.95 -7.92
N LEU A 11 -1.05 -19.18 -6.60
CA LEU A 11 -0.19 -18.51 -5.60
C LEU A 11 1.30 -18.85 -5.78
N GLU A 12 1.61 -19.98 -6.43
CA GLU A 12 2.98 -20.44 -6.70
C GLU A 12 3.62 -19.79 -7.95
N SER A 13 2.87 -19.01 -8.74
CA SER A 13 3.40 -18.30 -9.91
C SER A 13 3.44 -16.78 -9.75
N MET A 14 3.36 -16.26 -8.52
CA MET A 14 3.38 -14.82 -8.23
C MET A 14 4.81 -14.24 -8.09
N ASP A 15 5.84 -15.01 -8.45
CA ASP A 15 7.23 -14.57 -8.52
C ASP A 15 7.59 -13.90 -9.87
N ASP A 16 6.68 -13.93 -10.86
CA ASP A 16 6.93 -13.34 -12.17
C ASP A 16 6.46 -11.87 -12.20
N GLU A 17 7.43 -10.95 -12.22
CA GLU A 17 7.55 -9.66 -12.96
C GLU A 17 6.32 -8.79 -13.32
N GLU A 18 5.09 -9.07 -12.87
CA GLU A 18 3.93 -8.21 -13.06
C GLU A 18 3.95 -7.11 -12.00
N ASP A 19 4.05 -5.85 -12.45
CA ASP A 19 3.98 -4.62 -11.63
C ASP A 19 2.91 -4.78 -10.54
N ASP A 20 3.36 -5.13 -9.34
CA ASP A 20 2.50 -5.43 -8.21
C ASP A 20 1.87 -4.15 -7.63
N GLY A 21 2.15 -3.02 -8.28
CA GLY A 21 1.87 -1.68 -7.84
C GLY A 21 2.99 -1.19 -6.94
N GLY A 22 2.63 -0.23 -6.09
CA GLY A 22 3.57 0.40 -5.18
C GLY A 22 4.45 1.44 -5.87
N MET A 23 5.23 2.12 -5.04
CA MET A 23 6.18 3.13 -5.47
C MET A 23 7.52 2.47 -5.78
N ASP A 24 8.21 2.99 -6.80
CA ASP A 24 9.60 2.64 -7.06
C ASP A 24 10.47 2.80 -5.80
N ASN A 25 11.27 1.79 -5.48
CA ASN A 25 12.01 1.73 -4.22
C ASN A 25 12.98 2.89 -4.07
N LYS A 26 13.65 3.26 -5.18
CA LYS A 26 14.59 4.37 -5.18
C LYS A 26 13.88 5.69 -4.93
N LEU A 27 12.75 5.92 -5.60
CA LEU A 27 11.93 7.12 -5.37
C LEU A 27 11.40 7.18 -3.93
N TYR A 28 10.94 6.05 -3.39
CA TYR A 28 10.46 5.97 -2.02
C TYR A 28 11.53 6.38 -1.02
N ASP A 29 12.71 5.77 -1.10
CA ASP A 29 13.81 6.02 -0.18
C ASP A 29 14.30 7.46 -0.28
N GLN A 30 14.31 8.04 -1.47
CA GLN A 30 14.64 9.46 -1.67
C GLN A 30 13.67 10.42 -1.00
N ILE A 31 12.37 10.12 -1.01
CA ILE A 31 11.36 10.94 -0.34
C ILE A 31 11.52 10.81 1.19
N VAL A 32 11.76 9.61 1.70
CA VAL A 32 12.04 9.38 3.14
C VAL A 32 13.29 10.15 3.56
N ASP A 33 14.38 10.05 2.81
CA ASP A 33 15.62 10.76 3.09
C ASP A 33 15.45 12.27 3.03
N TYR A 34 14.63 12.78 2.09
CA TYR A 34 14.28 14.19 2.04
C TYR A 34 13.54 14.65 3.30
N PHE A 35 12.56 13.88 3.80
CA PHE A 35 11.89 14.21 5.06
C PHE A 35 12.82 14.18 6.26
N LYS A 36 13.80 13.27 6.29
CA LYS A 36 14.77 13.15 7.39
C LYS A 36 15.82 14.25 7.39
N THR A 37 16.28 14.66 6.20
CA THR A 37 17.50 15.47 6.08
C THR A 37 17.25 16.86 5.50
N GLY A 38 16.09 17.09 4.88
CA GLY A 38 15.77 18.29 4.10
C GLY A 38 16.57 18.41 2.80
N LYS A 39 17.39 17.41 2.44
CA LYS A 39 18.28 17.45 1.28
C LYS A 39 17.65 16.76 0.08
N ILE A 40 17.75 17.42 -1.07
CA ILE A 40 17.32 16.85 -2.35
C ILE A 40 18.31 15.72 -2.72
N PRO A 41 17.89 14.64 -3.40
CA PRO A 41 18.83 13.62 -3.87
C PRO A 41 19.80 14.18 -4.92
N TYR A 42 21.09 13.83 -4.84
CA TYR A 42 22.16 14.36 -5.70
C TYR A 42 21.86 14.23 -7.20
N GLU A 43 21.30 13.10 -7.62
CA GLU A 43 20.90 12.84 -9.01
C GLU A 43 19.86 13.82 -9.56
N ASN A 44 19.08 14.46 -8.70
CA ASN A 44 18.13 15.49 -9.09
C ASN A 44 18.75 16.90 -9.10
N TYR A 45 20.02 17.10 -8.68
CA TYR A 45 20.64 18.43 -8.65
C TYR A 45 21.01 18.97 -10.04
N ASN A 46 21.32 18.10 -11.00
CA ASN A 46 21.84 18.52 -12.31
C ASN A 46 20.79 19.20 -13.21
N SER A 47 19.51 19.20 -12.82
CA SER A 47 18.44 19.99 -13.43
C SER A 47 18.27 21.34 -12.70
N SER A 48 19.18 22.26 -13.02
CA SER A 48 19.20 23.72 -12.71
C SER A 48 17.92 24.31 -12.11
N ARG A 49 17.97 24.98 -10.93
CA ARG A 49 16.90 25.77 -10.23
C ARG A 49 15.49 25.12 -10.10
N ALA A 50 14.93 24.61 -11.19
CA ALA A 50 13.72 23.82 -11.31
C ALA A 50 13.71 22.57 -10.41
N ALA A 51 14.83 21.85 -10.23
CA ALA A 51 14.85 20.71 -9.31
C ALA A 51 14.59 21.11 -7.84
N GLN A 52 15.13 22.26 -7.42
CA GLN A 52 14.92 22.81 -6.08
C GLN A 52 13.47 23.22 -5.85
N GLN A 53 12.72 23.55 -6.91
CA GLN A 53 11.31 23.90 -6.82
C GLN A 53 10.41 22.66 -6.96
N THR A 54 10.76 21.72 -7.83
CA THR A 54 9.92 20.55 -8.14
C THR A 54 9.99 19.46 -7.09
N TRP A 55 11.14 19.25 -6.44
CA TRP A 55 11.27 18.19 -5.44
C TRP A 55 10.42 18.42 -4.18
N PRO A 56 10.41 19.62 -3.56
CA PRO A 56 9.50 19.90 -2.45
C PRO A 56 8.03 19.76 -2.85
N ILE A 57 7.65 20.21 -4.06
CA ILE A 57 6.28 20.07 -4.58
C ILE A 57 5.92 18.59 -4.73
N ARG A 58 6.80 17.75 -5.28
CA ARG A 58 6.59 16.30 -5.37
C ARG A 58 6.41 15.68 -3.98
N CYS A 59 7.23 16.07 -3.02
CA CYS A 59 7.18 15.54 -1.66
C CYS A 59 5.94 16.01 -0.88
N SER A 60 5.34 17.15 -1.25
CA SER A 60 4.18 17.73 -0.56
C SER A 60 2.93 16.84 -0.55
N ALA A 61 2.84 15.88 -1.47
CA ALA A 61 1.75 14.90 -1.50
C ALA A 61 1.89 13.83 -0.40
N TYR A 62 3.03 13.75 0.26
CA TYR A 62 3.37 12.69 1.21
C TYR A 62 3.64 13.25 2.61
N THR A 63 3.58 12.35 3.59
CA THR A 63 4.02 12.60 4.97
C THR A 63 4.81 11.40 5.46
N LEU A 64 5.74 11.61 6.39
CA LEU A 64 6.45 10.53 7.07
C LEU A 64 5.61 10.10 8.28
N ALA A 65 5.41 8.80 8.44
CA ALA A 65 4.74 8.25 9.61
C ALA A 65 5.62 8.37 10.86
N ASP A 66 5.01 8.14 12.03
CA ASP A 66 5.67 8.29 13.34
C ASP A 66 6.84 7.31 13.54
N ASP A 67 6.87 6.22 12.78
CA ASP A 67 8.01 5.29 12.76
C ASP A 67 9.26 5.88 12.11
N GLY A 68 9.14 7.02 11.42
CA GLY A 68 10.24 7.68 10.73
C GLY A 68 10.73 6.94 9.48
N HIS A 69 10.01 5.93 8.99
CA HIS A 69 10.44 5.10 7.86
C HIS A 69 9.34 4.90 6.81
N SER A 70 8.08 4.95 7.21
CA SER A 70 6.95 4.71 6.33
C SER A 70 6.39 6.00 5.74
N LEU A 71 6.13 6.02 4.44
CA LEU A 71 5.44 7.11 3.77
C LEU A 71 3.93 6.91 3.79
N LYS A 72 3.21 8.02 4.00
CA LYS A 72 1.76 8.12 3.87
C LYS A 72 1.40 9.14 2.80
N LYS A 73 0.28 8.92 2.12
CA LYS A 73 -0.37 9.87 1.22
C LYS A 73 -1.79 10.10 1.74
N GLY A 74 -2.02 11.24 2.38
CA GLY A 74 -3.18 11.42 3.25
C GLY A 74 -3.14 10.42 4.41
N CYS A 75 -4.19 9.60 4.56
CA CYS A 75 -4.26 8.58 5.61
C CYS A 75 -3.73 7.20 5.19
N ALA A 76 -3.42 7.01 3.90
CA ALA A 76 -3.04 5.71 3.35
C ALA A 76 -1.51 5.54 3.33
N TYR A 77 -1.02 4.36 3.67
CA TYR A 77 0.38 3.99 3.53
C TYR A 77 0.73 3.76 2.06
N VAL A 78 1.88 4.29 1.66
CA VAL A 78 2.51 4.01 0.38
C VAL A 78 3.37 2.77 0.57
N LEU A 79 3.18 1.76 -0.28
CA LEU A 79 3.99 0.55 -0.29
C LEU A 79 5.09 0.65 -1.33
N LYS A 80 6.23 0.02 -1.05
CA LYS A 80 7.31 -0.20 -2.01
C LYS A 80 6.94 -1.29 -3.02
N ARG A 81 7.41 -1.15 -4.26
CA ARG A 81 7.32 -2.19 -5.27
C ARG A 81 8.06 -3.44 -4.80
N GLY A 82 7.42 -4.61 -4.94
CA GLY A 82 7.92 -5.90 -4.45
C GLY A 82 7.61 -6.20 -2.98
N GLU A 83 7.17 -5.22 -2.18
CA GLU A 83 6.68 -5.47 -0.81
C GLU A 83 5.17 -5.66 -0.75
N VAL A 84 4.45 -5.30 -1.83
CA VAL A 84 2.99 -5.25 -1.86
C VAL A 84 2.39 -6.59 -1.46
N MET A 85 2.81 -7.68 -2.10
CA MET A 85 2.25 -9.01 -1.84
C MET A 85 2.45 -9.44 -0.38
N SER A 86 3.66 -9.25 0.16
CA SER A 86 3.99 -9.58 1.54
C SER A 86 3.11 -8.84 2.54
N VAL A 87 2.88 -7.54 2.31
CA VAL A 87 2.01 -6.71 3.16
C VAL A 87 0.54 -7.11 3.03
N LEU A 88 0.05 -7.31 1.80
CA LEU A 88 -1.33 -7.74 1.57
C LEU A 88 -1.60 -9.10 2.22
N MET A 89 -0.66 -10.04 2.17
CA MET A 89 -0.80 -11.33 2.85
C MET A 89 -0.76 -11.21 4.38
N LYS A 90 0.00 -10.26 4.94
CA LYS A 90 -0.05 -9.96 6.38
C LYS A 90 -1.42 -9.41 6.78
N PHE A 91 -1.97 -8.44 6.04
CA PHE A 91 -3.33 -7.96 6.27
C PHE A 91 -4.36 -9.06 6.10
N HIS A 92 -4.17 -9.94 5.12
CA HIS A 92 -5.05 -11.08 4.93
C HIS A 92 -5.01 -12.06 6.12
N ARG A 93 -3.84 -12.33 6.70
CA ARG A 93 -3.71 -13.17 7.89
C ARG A 93 -4.34 -12.54 9.15
N ILE A 94 -4.26 -11.22 9.28
CA ILE A 94 -4.79 -10.50 10.45
C ILE A 94 -6.31 -10.30 10.33
N PHE A 95 -6.79 -9.88 9.14
CA PHE A 95 -8.16 -9.44 8.91
C PHE A 95 -8.91 -10.29 7.89
N GLY A 96 -8.20 -10.84 6.90
CA GLY A 96 -8.75 -11.35 5.64
C GLY A 96 -9.43 -12.72 5.67
N HIS A 97 -9.47 -13.40 6.82
CA HIS A 97 -10.44 -14.47 7.01
C HIS A 97 -11.87 -13.92 7.12
N SER A 98 -12.03 -12.67 7.54
CA SER A 98 -13.32 -11.98 7.52
C SER A 98 -13.53 -11.31 6.15
N ARG A 99 -14.36 -11.92 5.30
CA ARG A 99 -14.72 -11.38 3.96
C ARG A 99 -15.68 -10.17 4.03
N THR A 100 -15.69 -9.46 5.15
CA THR A 100 -16.67 -8.43 5.47
C THR A 100 -16.44 -7.15 4.67
N ARG A 101 -17.49 -6.33 4.55
CA ARG A 101 -17.42 -5.03 3.86
C ARG A 101 -16.43 -4.09 4.55
N GLU A 102 -16.32 -4.23 5.87
CA GLU A 102 -15.47 -3.48 6.78
C GLU A 102 -13.99 -3.76 6.49
N THR A 103 -13.59 -5.03 6.34
CA THR A 103 -12.20 -5.41 5.98
C THR A 103 -11.80 -4.86 4.63
N ARG A 104 -12.73 -4.87 3.66
CA ARG A 104 -12.49 -4.29 2.32
C ARG A 104 -12.31 -2.78 2.39
N ALA A 105 -13.20 -2.09 3.11
CA ALA A 105 -13.12 -0.64 3.30
C ALA A 105 -11.87 -0.23 4.07
N PHE A 106 -11.41 -1.04 5.03
CA PHE A 106 -10.19 -0.79 5.78
C PHE A 106 -8.97 -0.80 4.86
N VAL A 107 -8.77 -1.84 4.05
CA VAL A 107 -7.59 -1.91 3.17
C VAL A 107 -7.58 -0.81 2.12
N GLN A 108 -8.75 -0.43 1.60
CA GLN A 108 -8.87 0.72 0.69
C GLN A 108 -8.51 2.06 1.35
N LYS A 109 -8.70 2.19 2.67
CA LYS A 109 -8.31 3.39 3.43
C LYS A 109 -6.84 3.38 3.83
N VAL A 110 -6.26 2.20 4.06
CA VAL A 110 -4.94 2.05 4.67
C VAL A 110 -3.83 1.93 3.63
N VAL A 111 -4.13 1.58 2.38
CA VAL A 111 -3.12 1.43 1.32
C VAL A 111 -3.43 2.29 0.10
N ASP A 112 -2.44 3.07 -0.35
CA ASP A 112 -2.53 3.89 -1.56
C ASP A 112 -2.36 3.04 -2.84
N GLY A 113 -3.18 3.31 -3.85
CA GLY A 113 -3.08 2.70 -5.18
C GLY A 113 -4.19 1.71 -5.53
N ALA A 114 -4.91 2.00 -6.62
CA ALA A 114 -6.04 1.19 -7.10
C ALA A 114 -5.63 -0.25 -7.48
N THR A 115 -4.45 -0.43 -8.08
CA THR A 115 -3.92 -1.76 -8.44
C THR A 115 -3.71 -2.64 -7.22
N ILE A 116 -3.14 -2.07 -6.14
CA ILE A 116 -2.90 -2.78 -4.88
C ILE A 116 -4.24 -3.18 -4.24
N GLN A 117 -5.21 -2.27 -4.25
CA GLN A 117 -6.55 -2.52 -3.72
C GLN A 117 -7.27 -3.63 -4.50
N LEU A 118 -7.21 -3.62 -5.83
CA LEU A 118 -7.78 -4.68 -6.67
C LEU A 118 -7.11 -6.03 -6.40
N LYS A 119 -5.78 -6.05 -6.27
CA LYS A 119 -5.02 -7.26 -5.96
C LYS A 119 -5.44 -7.85 -4.61
N TYR A 120 -5.68 -7.02 -3.59
CA TYR A 120 -6.21 -7.50 -2.32
C TYR A 120 -7.62 -8.11 -2.43
N MET A 121 -8.50 -7.54 -3.25
CA MET A 121 -9.82 -8.13 -3.50
C MET A 121 -9.72 -9.50 -4.16
N ASN A 122 -8.76 -9.68 -5.08
CA ASN A 122 -8.51 -10.98 -5.70
C ASN A 122 -8.00 -12.01 -4.69
N ILE A 123 -7.10 -11.62 -3.77
CA ILE A 123 -6.63 -12.48 -2.66
C ILE A 123 -7.81 -12.92 -1.77
N LEU A 124 -8.72 -12.00 -1.42
CA LEU A 124 -9.90 -12.34 -0.63
C LEU A 124 -10.87 -13.29 -1.37
N ALA A 125 -10.99 -13.13 -2.69
CA ALA A 125 -11.83 -14.00 -3.52
C ALA A 125 -11.24 -15.40 -3.69
N SER A 126 -9.92 -15.52 -3.84
CA SER A 126 -9.24 -16.81 -4.02
C SER A 126 -9.02 -17.59 -2.71
N CYS A 127 -9.05 -16.92 -1.56
CA CYS A 127 -8.87 -17.59 -0.28
C CYS A 127 -10.02 -18.56 0.01
N SER A 128 -9.73 -19.85 0.21
CA SER A 128 -10.70 -20.88 0.64
C SER A 128 -11.11 -20.79 2.12
N CYS A 129 -10.61 -19.77 2.84
CA CYS A 129 -10.91 -19.53 4.24
C CYS A 129 -12.40 -19.22 4.46
N GLY A 130 -13.16 -20.24 4.86
CA GLY A 130 -14.57 -20.13 5.26
C GLY A 130 -14.73 -19.65 6.70
N TYR A 131 -14.26 -18.45 7.04
CA TYR A 131 -14.46 -17.89 8.37
C TYR A 131 -15.67 -16.93 8.40
N GLU A 132 -16.79 -17.42 8.90
CA GLU A 132 -17.93 -16.60 9.33
C GLU A 132 -17.59 -15.98 10.70
N GLY A 133 -16.65 -15.02 10.72
CA GLY A 133 -16.24 -14.34 11.95
C GLY A 133 -17.23 -13.23 12.32
N THR A 134 -17.98 -13.43 13.41
CA THR A 134 -18.91 -12.47 14.03
C THR A 134 -18.27 -11.11 14.30
N GLU A 135 -19.04 -10.03 14.14
CA GLU A 135 -18.72 -8.59 14.24
C GLU A 135 -17.91 -8.10 15.47
N ALA A 136 -17.56 -8.98 16.41
CA ALA A 136 -16.93 -8.64 17.68
C ALA A 136 -15.45 -8.20 17.57
N SER A 137 -14.70 -8.60 16.54
CA SER A 137 -13.26 -8.30 16.45
C SER A 137 -12.92 -6.85 16.04
N PHE A 138 -13.89 -6.09 15.49
CA PHE A 138 -13.63 -4.71 15.06
C PHE A 138 -13.76 -3.68 16.17
N LYS A 139 -14.50 -3.96 17.25
CA LYS A 139 -14.75 -2.99 18.33
C LYS A 139 -13.51 -2.63 19.15
N GLY A 140 -12.45 -3.43 19.13
CA GLY A 140 -11.22 -3.17 19.87
C GLY A 140 -10.26 -2.18 19.20
N LEU A 141 -10.42 -1.90 17.90
CA LEU A 141 -9.47 -1.08 17.12
C LEU A 141 -9.91 0.39 16.96
N PHE A 142 -11.14 0.74 17.34
CA PHE A 142 -11.67 2.11 17.30
C PHE A 142 -11.45 2.90 18.60
N LEU A 143 -10.62 2.41 19.53
CA LEU A 143 -10.34 3.05 20.83
C LEU A 143 -9.04 3.88 20.87
N PHE A 144 -8.51 4.27 19.71
CA PHE A 144 -7.42 5.25 19.65
C PHE A 144 -7.92 6.49 18.90
N GLU A 145 -8.70 7.30 19.61
CA GLU A 145 -8.80 8.75 19.39
C GLU A 145 -7.78 9.47 20.27
#